data_AF-A0A848M1C4-F1
#
_entry.id   AF-A0A848M1C4-F1
#
_cell.length_a   1.000
_cell.length_b   1.000
_cell.length_c   1.000
_cell.angle_alpha   90.00
_cell.angle_beta   90.00
_cell.angle_gamma   90.00
#
_symmetry.space_group_name_H-M   'P 1'
#
loop_
_entity.id
_entity.type
_entity.pdbx_description
1 polymer ?
#
loop_
_entity_poly.entity_id
_entity_poly.type
_entity_poly.pdbx_seq_one_letter_code
_entity_poly.pdbx_strand_id
1 'polypeptide(L)'
;LVIEGRVEGQIALKNHLTIEGTGKVQADIRAEELTINGEASGNIDASTRVAINASAKVAGDIKAPRVVIEDGAVFNGSIEMDVKLPDDI
;
A
#
# COMPACT_ATOMS: atom_id res chain seq x y z
N LEU A 1 -1.87 -8.35 -9.91
CA LEU A 1 -0.90 -9.33 -9.36
C LEU A 1 -1.34 -9.67 -7.96
N VAL A 2 -1.32 -10.94 -7.57
CA VAL A 2 -1.71 -11.40 -6.23
C VAL A 2 -0.49 -12.06 -5.59
N ILE A 3 -0.20 -11.72 -4.33
CA ILE A 3 0.90 -12.29 -3.55
C ILE A 3 0.33 -13.01 -2.33
N GLU A 4 0.48 -14.33 -2.30
CA GLU A 4 0.07 -15.19 -1.18
C GLU A 4 1.26 -15.71 -0.37
N GLY A 5 2.49 -15.40 -0.79
CA GLY A 5 3.74 -15.88 -0.19
C GLY A 5 4.70 -14.75 0.19
N ARG A 6 5.99 -15.07 0.21
CA ARG A 6 7.04 -14.11 0.57
C ARG A 6 7.67 -13.49 -0.66
N VAL A 7 7.78 -12.16 -0.68
CA VAL A 7 8.47 -11.40 -1.73
C VAL A 7 9.41 -10.39 -1.08
N GLU A 8 10.62 -10.27 -1.61
CA GLU A 8 11.64 -9.32 -1.16
C GLU A 8 12.21 -8.53 -2.33
N GLY A 9 12.59 -7.27 -2.10
CA GLY A 9 13.29 -6.43 -3.09
C GLY A 9 12.45 -5.26 -3.61
N GLN A 10 12.12 -5.26 -4.89
CA GLN A 10 11.36 -4.18 -5.53
C GLN A 10 10.25 -4.75 -6.39
N ILE A 11 9.06 -4.15 -6.31
CA ILE A 11 7.88 -4.53 -7.07
C ILE A 11 7.43 -3.30 -7.85
N ALA A 12 7.37 -3.39 -9.18
CA ALA A 12 6.87 -2.33 -10.03
C ALA A 12 5.86 -2.89 -11.03
N LEU A 13 4.62 -2.42 -10.97
CA LEU A 13 3.56 -2.76 -11.91
C LEU A 13 2.71 -1.53 -12.22
N LYS A 14 2.04 -1.55 -13.37
CA LYS A 14 1.18 -0.44 -13.82
C LYS A 14 -0.30 -0.59 -13.45
N ASN A 15 -0.65 -1.66 -12.73
CA ASN A 15 -2.04 -2.04 -12.43
C ASN A 15 -2.19 -2.31 -10.92
N HIS A 16 -3.21 -3.10 -10.54
CA HIS A 16 -3.51 -3.50 -9.17
C HIS A 16 -2.57 -4.59 -8.61
N LEU A 17 -2.10 -4.38 -7.38
CA LEU A 17 -1.41 -5.36 -6.55
C LEU A 17 -2.27 -5.70 -5.31
N THR A 18 -2.41 -6.99 -5.03
CA THR A 18 -3.05 -7.49 -3.81
C THR A 18 -2.05 -8.33 -3.03
N ILE A 19 -1.81 -7.97 -1.77
CA ILE A 19 -1.09 -8.80 -0.80
C ILE A 19 -2.14 -9.52 0.02
N GLU A 20 -2.32 -10.81 -0.20
CA GLU A 20 -3.30 -11.60 0.54
C GLU A 20 -2.89 -11.83 1.99
N GLY A 21 -3.81 -12.34 2.82
CA GLY A 21 -3.57 -12.50 4.27
C GLY A 21 -2.34 -13.32 4.64
N THR A 22 -1.94 -14.28 3.79
CA THR A 22 -0.71 -15.07 3.97
C THR A 22 0.54 -14.42 3.36
N GLY A 23 0.35 -13.36 2.57
CA GLY A 23 1.40 -12.62 1.89
C GLY A 23 2.27 -11.83 2.86
N LYS A 24 3.59 -11.92 2.66
CA LYS A 24 4.60 -11.15 3.40
C LYS A 24 5.53 -10.47 2.40
N VAL A 25 5.41 -9.16 2.26
CA VAL A 25 6.19 -8.38 1.31
C VAL A 25 7.18 -7.50 2.06
N GLN A 26 8.46 -7.63 1.74
CA GLN A 26 9.52 -6.75 2.21
C GLN A 26 10.17 -6.08 1.00
N ALA A 27 9.51 -5.06 0.46
CA ALA A 27 9.89 -4.45 -0.81
C ALA A 27 9.42 -3.01 -0.92
N ASP A 28 10.13 -2.24 -1.76
CA ASP A 28 9.59 -0.99 -2.29
C ASP A 28 8.59 -1.31 -3.41
N ILE A 29 7.37 -0.78 -3.29
CA ILE A 29 6.23 -1.12 -4.13
C ILE A 29 5.84 0.11 -4.94
N ARG A 30 5.78 -0.03 -6.27
CA ARG A 30 5.11 0.90 -7.17
C ARG A 30 3.94 0.22 -7.88
N ALA A 31 2.74 0.75 -7.72
CA ALA A 31 1.53 0.20 -8.32
C ALA A 31 0.53 1.30 -8.70
N GLU A 32 -0.50 0.97 -9.47
CA GLU A 32 -1.62 1.91 -9.64
C GLU A 32 -2.50 1.91 -8.40
N GLU A 33 -2.85 0.72 -7.93
CA GLU A 33 -3.65 0.49 -6.74
C GLU A 33 -3.04 -0.67 -5.93
N LEU A 34 -3.09 -0.55 -4.61
CA LEU A 34 -2.60 -1.56 -3.68
C LEU A 34 -3.68 -1.93 -2.66
N THR A 35 -3.97 -3.22 -2.52
CA THR A 35 -4.76 -3.78 -1.42
C THR A 35 -3.90 -4.67 -0.55
N ILE A 36 -3.93 -4.46 0.76
CA ILE A 36 -3.11 -5.19 1.73
C ILE A 36 -4.03 -5.88 2.73
N ASN A 37 -4.02 -7.21 2.73
CA ASN A 37 -4.66 -8.09 3.70
C ASN A 37 -3.64 -8.70 4.67
N GLY A 38 -2.37 -8.85 4.22
CA GLY A 38 -1.27 -9.48 4.95
C GLY A 38 -0.25 -8.49 5.52
N GLU A 39 1.04 -8.80 5.37
CA GLU A 39 2.14 -8.01 5.91
C GLU A 39 2.93 -7.30 4.79
N ALA A 40 3.18 -6.00 4.94
CA ALA A 40 4.02 -5.24 4.03
C ALA A 40 5.05 -4.40 4.81
N SER A 41 6.30 -4.41 4.36
CA SER A 41 7.36 -3.54 4.87
C SER A 41 8.18 -2.97 3.72
N GLY A 42 8.38 -1.65 3.72
CA GLY A 42 9.00 -0.90 2.63
C GLY A 42 8.13 0.24 2.15
N ASN A 43 8.66 1.06 1.24
CA ASN A 43 7.95 2.25 0.78
C ASN A 43 6.94 1.90 -0.31
N ILE A 44 5.76 2.49 -0.22
CA ILE A 44 4.65 2.27 -1.15
C ILE A 44 4.39 3.56 -1.91
N ASP A 45 4.43 3.49 -3.23
CA ASP A 45 4.06 4.57 -4.14
C ASP A 45 2.93 4.07 -5.04
N ALA A 46 1.71 4.55 -4.77
CA ALA A 46 0.52 4.17 -5.52
C ALA A 46 -0.09 5.38 -6.22
N SER A 47 -0.31 5.28 -7.53
CA SER A 47 -0.80 6.43 -8.30
C SER A 47 -2.28 6.75 -8.09
N THR A 48 -3.06 5.87 -7.46
CA THR A 48 -4.50 6.08 -7.24
C THR A 48 -4.93 5.84 -5.80
N ARG A 49 -4.70 4.64 -5.26
CA ARG A 49 -5.25 4.22 -3.97
C ARG A 49 -4.41 3.16 -3.28
N VAL A 50 -4.31 3.28 -1.96
CA VAL A 50 -3.85 2.20 -1.06
C VAL A 50 -4.97 1.85 -0.09
N ALA A 51 -5.22 0.55 0.08
CA ALA A 51 -6.16 0.00 1.03
C ALA A 51 -5.45 -0.93 2.00
N ILE A 52 -5.52 -0.61 3.29
CA ILE A 52 -5.00 -1.44 4.39
C ILE A 52 -6.21 -1.99 5.13
N ASN A 53 -6.47 -3.28 4.94
CA ASN A 53 -7.64 -3.93 5.49
C ASN A 53 -7.43 -4.36 6.95
N ALA A 54 -8.51 -4.70 7.64
CA ALA A 54 -8.56 -4.87 9.10
C ALA A 54 -7.50 -5.79 9.73
N SER A 55 -6.97 -6.80 9.02
CA SER A 55 -5.94 -7.71 9.55
C SER A 55 -4.51 -7.35 9.16
N ALA A 56 -4.33 -6.32 8.34
CA ALA A 56 -3.05 -6.03 7.71
C ALA A 56 -2.07 -5.33 8.66
N LYS A 57 -0.78 -5.59 8.44
CA LYS A 57 0.33 -4.95 9.15
C LYS A 57 1.27 -4.31 8.15
N VAL A 58 1.42 -3.00 8.25
CA VAL A 58 2.22 -2.21 7.31
C VAL A 58 3.27 -1.40 8.07
N ALA A 59 4.52 -1.52 7.65
CA ALA A 59 5.65 -0.75 8.19
C ALA A 59 6.45 -0.09 7.06
N GLY A 60 6.22 1.20 6.85
CA GLY A 60 6.84 1.97 5.77
C GLY A 60 6.03 3.19 5.37
N ASP A 61 6.61 4.04 4.53
CA ASP A 61 5.96 5.27 4.09
C ASP A 61 5.06 5.01 2.87
N ILE A 62 3.90 5.66 2.83
CA ILE A 62 2.92 5.55 1.75
C ILE A 62 2.78 6.90 1.06
N LYS A 63 2.97 6.92 -0.25
CA LYS A 63 2.61 8.02 -1.13
C LYS A 63 1.45 7.58 -2.02
N ALA A 64 0.28 8.21 -1.86
CA ALA A 64 -0.88 7.94 -2.70
C ALA A 64 -1.95 9.04 -2.62
N PRO A 65 -2.71 9.31 -3.69
CA PRO A 65 -3.81 10.29 -3.64
C PRO A 65 -4.95 9.90 -2.67
N ARG A 66 -5.13 8.60 -2.41
CA ARG A 66 -6.18 8.08 -1.53
C ARG A 66 -5.61 6.95 -0.68
N VAL A 67 -5.82 7.01 0.62
CA VAL A 67 -5.47 5.93 1.55
C VAL A 67 -6.69 5.58 2.38
N VAL A 68 -7.01 4.29 2.46
CA VAL A 68 -8.05 3.74 3.34
C VAL A 68 -7.37 2.82 4.34
N ILE A 69 -7.62 3.04 5.62
CA ILE A 69 -7.16 2.19 6.72
C ILE A 69 -8.41 1.72 7.46
N GLU A 70 -8.65 0.42 7.44
CA GLU A 70 -9.78 -0.18 8.14
C GLU A 70 -9.49 -0.36 9.64
N ASP A 71 -10.55 -0.40 10.45
CA ASP A 71 -10.43 -0.70 11.88
C ASP A 71 -9.80 -2.08 12.10
N GLY A 72 -8.84 -2.15 13.03
CA GLY A 72 -8.03 -3.35 13.29
C GLY A 72 -6.69 -3.38 12.56
N ALA A 73 -6.50 -2.58 11.50
CA ALA A 73 -5.23 -2.52 10.80
C ALA A 73 -4.11 -1.91 11.67
N VAL A 74 -2.88 -2.40 11.50
CA VAL A 74 -1.69 -1.83 12.13
C VAL A 74 -0.84 -1.15 11.07
N PHE A 75 -0.67 0.15 11.19
CA PHE A 75 0.17 0.95 10.30
C PHE A 75 1.23 1.70 11.11
N ASN A 76 2.48 1.65 10.66
CA ASN A 76 3.59 2.43 11.19
C ASN A 76 4.40 3.04 10.06
N GLY A 77 4.35 4.36 9.93
CA GLY A 77 5.04 5.13 8.90
C GLY A 77 4.37 6.48 8.66
N SER A 78 4.77 7.14 7.59
CA SER A 78 4.21 8.42 7.14
C SER A 78 3.28 8.22 5.95
N ILE A 79 2.27 9.08 5.82
CA ILE A 79 1.40 9.12 4.63
C ILE A 79 1.56 10.49 3.98
N GLU A 80 1.97 10.49 2.72
CA GLU A 80 1.99 11.65 1.84
C GLU A 80 0.85 11.51 0.83
N MET A 81 -0.15 12.39 0.93
CA MET A 81 -1.23 12.41 -0.05
C MET A 81 -0.94 13.46 -1.13
N ASP A 82 -0.61 12.98 -2.33
CA ASP A 82 -0.43 13.84 -3.51
C ASP A 82 -1.81 14.22 -4.06
N VAL A 83 -2.43 15.19 -3.41
CA VAL A 83 -3.73 15.74 -3.78
C VAL A 83 -3.50 17.07 -4.48
N LYS A 84 -4.01 17.19 -5.71
CA LYS A 84 -4.22 18.52 -6.30
C LYS A 84 -5.38 19.18 -5.59
N LEU A 85 -5.08 20.18 -4.77
CA LEU A 85 -6.10 21.07 -4.26
C LEU A 85 -6.78 21.77 -5.46
N PRO A 86 -8.12 21.88 -5.45
CA PRO A 86 -8.82 22.72 -6.41
C PRO A 86 -8.27 24.16 -6.39
N ASP A 87 -8.23 24.81 -7.55
CA ASP A 87 -7.69 26.18 -7.69
C ASP A 87 -8.53 27.26 -6.95
N ASP A 88 -9.70 26.89 -6.43
CA ASP A 88 -10.69 27.74 -5.78
C ASP A 88 -10.67 27.71 -4.24
N ILE A 89 -9.65 27.07 -3.62
CA ILE A 89 -9.38 27.12 -2.17
C ILE A 89 -8.23 28.09 -1.84
#